data_AF-A0A1I3RRM5-F1
#
_entry.id   AF-A0A1I3RRM5-F1
#
_cell.length_a   1.000
_cell.length_b   1.000
_cell.length_c   1.000
_cell.angle_alpha   90.00
_cell.angle_beta   90.00
_cell.angle_gamma   90.00
#
_symmetry.space_group_name_H-M   'P 1'
#
loop_
_entity.id
_entity.type
_entity.pdbx_description
1 polymer ?
#
loop_
_entity_poly.entity_id
_entity_poly.type
_entity_poly.pdbx_seq_one_letter_code
_entity_poly.pdbx_strand_id
1 'polypeptide(L)'
;MSELKAPNGTEIRGTQELVPGAAGVVFTPDEACGFEHDGSGTEMFWDAIETVEIAGATMFTDHDGIDWMQHHLIPADAEPLTPATLDAFQKEERVGMLLDCLRRAQSLGAEAGLSLLLTRHAVEDTEKTYEQLKARSLDLKARDLARVSA
;
A
#
# COMPACT_ATOMS: atom_id res chain seq x y z
N MET A 1 -21.57 13.17 9.21
CA MET A 1 -20.17 12.82 8.95
C MET A 1 -19.89 13.20 7.52
N SER A 2 -18.80 13.89 7.21
CA SER A 2 -18.43 14.11 5.81
C SER A 2 -17.98 12.76 5.24
N GLU A 3 -18.73 12.24 4.28
CA GLU A 3 -18.32 11.04 3.55
C GLU A 3 -17.07 11.36 2.72
N LEU A 4 -16.21 10.36 2.53
CA LEU A 4 -14.99 10.45 1.74
C LEU A 4 -15.13 9.57 0.49
N LYS A 5 -14.49 9.99 -0.61
CA LYS A 5 -14.39 9.22 -1.85
C LYS A 5 -12.96 9.21 -2.39
N ALA A 6 -12.71 8.37 -3.38
CA ALA A 6 -11.43 8.33 -4.08
C ALA A 6 -11.19 9.64 -4.85
N PRO A 7 -9.92 10.05 -5.02
CA PRO A 7 -9.59 11.30 -5.69
C PRO A 7 -9.93 11.34 -7.19
N ASN A 8 -10.19 10.18 -7.81
CA ASN A 8 -10.74 10.07 -9.16
C ASN A 8 -12.27 10.27 -9.22
N GLY A 9 -12.94 10.42 -8.07
CA GLY A 9 -14.39 10.57 -7.96
C GLY A 9 -15.15 9.28 -7.67
N THR A 10 -14.50 8.13 -7.71
CA THR A 10 -15.11 6.82 -7.48
C THR A 10 -15.38 6.61 -5.97
N GLU A 11 -16.44 5.88 -5.64
CA GLU A 11 -16.74 5.53 -4.25
C GLU A 11 -15.68 4.59 -3.66
N ILE A 12 -15.38 4.75 -2.37
CA ILE A 12 -14.51 3.83 -1.63
C ILE A 12 -15.30 2.58 -1.26
N ARG A 13 -14.79 1.42 -1.66
CA ARG A 13 -15.40 0.13 -1.36
C ARG A 13 -15.04 -0.38 0.03
N GLY A 14 -13.82 -0.08 0.48
CA GLY A 14 -13.30 -0.51 1.77
C GLY A 14 -11.79 -0.33 1.87
N THR A 15 -11.20 -0.94 2.87
CA THR A 15 -9.73 -1.03 3.00
C THR A 15 -9.19 -2.14 2.11
N GLN A 16 -7.96 -1.96 1.63
CA GLN A 16 -7.22 -3.06 0.99
C GLN A 16 -6.82 -4.06 2.08
N GLU A 17 -7.05 -5.34 1.83
CA GLU A 17 -6.76 -6.41 2.79
C GLU A 17 -5.85 -7.47 2.18
N LEU A 18 -4.94 -8.00 2.99
CA LEU A 18 -4.19 -9.21 2.68
C LEU A 18 -4.86 -10.39 3.37
N VAL A 19 -5.35 -11.36 2.58
CA VAL A 19 -6.00 -12.56 3.08
C VAL A 19 -5.08 -13.75 2.82
N PRO A 20 -4.41 -14.30 3.85
CA PRO A 20 -3.57 -15.48 3.66
C PRO A 20 -4.42 -16.70 3.34
N GLY A 21 -3.84 -17.64 2.60
CA GLY A 21 -4.48 -18.92 2.30
C GLY A 21 -3.45 -20.04 2.12
N ALA A 22 -3.91 -21.28 2.29
CA ALA A 22 -3.12 -22.48 2.08
C ALA A 22 -3.72 -23.31 0.95
N ALA A 23 -2.89 -23.66 -0.04
CA ALA A 23 -3.26 -24.63 -1.07
C ALA A 23 -2.99 -26.05 -0.57
N GLY A 24 -3.87 -26.98 -0.90
CA GLY A 24 -3.64 -28.41 -0.68
C GLY A 24 -2.39 -28.91 -1.41
N VAL A 25 -1.63 -29.77 -0.73
CA VAL A 25 -0.42 -30.40 -1.25
C VAL A 25 -0.33 -31.87 -0.83
N VAL A 26 0.25 -32.71 -1.69
CA VAL A 26 0.63 -34.08 -1.39
C VAL A 26 2.15 -34.16 -1.35
N PHE A 27 2.69 -34.69 -0.26
CA PHE A 27 4.13 -34.91 -0.09
C PHE A 27 4.54 -36.25 -0.72
N THR A 28 5.61 -36.23 -1.51
CA THR A 28 6.17 -37.43 -2.12
C THR A 28 7.25 -38.02 -1.19
N PRO A 29 7.13 -39.29 -0.75
CA PRO A 29 8.06 -39.88 0.23
C PRO A 29 9.50 -40.04 -0.28
N ASP A 30 9.69 -40.05 -1.60
CA ASP A 30 10.93 -40.50 -2.25
C ASP A 30 11.87 -39.33 -2.61
N GLU A 31 11.37 -38.09 -2.54
CA GLU A 31 12.15 -36.88 -2.74
C GLU A 31 12.24 -36.16 -1.40
N ALA A 32 13.47 -35.88 -0.95
CA ALA A 32 13.75 -35.41 0.41
C ALA A 32 12.95 -34.15 0.86
N CYS A 33 12.30 -33.43 -0.05
CA CYS A 33 11.38 -32.30 0.18
C CYS A 33 10.38 -32.12 -0.99
N GLY A 34 9.94 -33.20 -1.66
CA GLY A 34 9.04 -33.10 -2.82
C GLY A 34 7.57 -32.90 -2.43
N PHE A 35 6.87 -32.01 -3.12
CA PHE A 35 5.41 -31.87 -3.00
C PHE A 35 4.76 -31.52 -4.35
N GLU A 36 3.52 -31.95 -4.53
CA GLU A 36 2.68 -31.56 -5.66
C GLU A 36 1.40 -30.87 -5.14
N HIS A 37 0.92 -29.86 -5.85
CA HIS A 37 -0.40 -29.29 -5.58
C HIS A 37 -1.47 -30.33 -5.93
N ASP A 38 -2.33 -30.66 -4.98
CA ASP A 38 -3.36 -31.70 -5.16
C ASP A 38 -4.64 -31.18 -5.85
N GLY A 39 -4.73 -29.86 -6.04
CA GLY A 39 -5.86 -29.20 -6.66
C GLY A 39 -7.15 -29.22 -5.83
N SER A 40 -7.09 -29.56 -4.53
CA SER A 40 -8.27 -29.65 -3.65
C SER A 40 -8.87 -28.28 -3.28
N GLY A 41 -8.37 -27.20 -3.87
CA GLY A 41 -8.74 -25.82 -3.56
C GLY A 41 -7.78 -25.16 -2.57
N THR A 42 -8.01 -23.86 -2.36
CA THR A 42 -7.27 -23.04 -1.39
C THR A 42 -8.18 -22.76 -0.20
N GLU A 43 -7.73 -23.11 1.00
CA GLU A 43 -8.36 -22.67 2.24
C GLU A 43 -7.93 -21.24 2.53
N MET A 44 -8.89 -20.32 2.65
CA MET A 44 -8.63 -18.92 3.01
C MET A 44 -8.74 -18.76 4.52
N PHE A 45 -7.73 -18.14 5.14
CA PHE A 45 -7.70 -17.88 6.57
C PHE A 45 -8.30 -16.51 6.87
N TRP A 46 -9.64 -16.43 6.84
CA TRP A 46 -10.38 -15.17 7.04
C TRP A 46 -10.10 -14.50 8.39
N ASP A 47 -9.83 -15.27 9.44
CA ASP A 47 -9.52 -14.74 10.78
C ASP A 47 -8.13 -14.10 10.87
N ALA A 48 -7.28 -14.29 9.86
CA ALA A 48 -5.94 -13.70 9.76
C ALA A 48 -5.88 -12.56 8.73
N ILE A 49 -7.03 -11.96 8.39
CA ILE A 49 -7.09 -10.77 7.55
C ILE A 49 -6.37 -9.61 8.24
N GLU A 50 -5.55 -8.91 7.46
CA GLU A 50 -4.92 -7.66 7.88
C GLU A 50 -5.16 -6.57 6.84
N THR A 51 -5.47 -5.37 7.32
CA THR A 51 -5.51 -4.18 6.48
C THR A 51 -4.10 -3.81 6.04
N VAL A 52 -3.93 -3.52 4.75
CA VAL A 52 -2.65 -3.08 4.18
C VAL A 52 -2.37 -1.63 4.56
N GLU A 53 -1.14 -1.38 4.99
CA GLU A 53 -0.59 -0.04 5.18
C GLU A 53 0.63 0.16 4.29
N ILE A 54 0.79 1.40 3.80
CA ILE A 54 2.00 1.87 3.11
C ILE A 54 2.55 3.07 3.87
N ALA A 55 3.79 2.97 4.33
CA ALA A 55 4.47 3.97 5.16
C ALA A 55 3.62 4.43 6.36
N GLY A 56 2.86 3.51 6.96
CA GLY A 56 1.95 3.75 8.08
C GLY A 56 0.62 4.44 7.71
N ALA A 57 0.31 4.58 6.42
CA ALA A 57 -0.99 5.03 5.94
C ALA A 57 -1.85 3.84 5.50
N THR A 58 -3.07 3.75 6.02
CA THR A 58 -4.05 2.74 5.60
C THR A 58 -4.37 2.87 4.11
N MET A 59 -4.41 1.75 3.41
CA MET A 59 -4.80 1.66 2.01
C MET A 59 -6.31 1.41 1.86
N PHE A 60 -6.94 2.14 0.94
CA PHE A 60 -8.35 2.01 0.59
C PHE A 60 -8.49 1.64 -0.88
N THR A 61 -9.41 0.74 -1.20
CA THR A 61 -9.69 0.34 -2.57
C THR A 61 -11.02 0.97 -3.01
N ASP A 62 -11.02 1.62 -4.18
CA ASP A 62 -12.23 2.17 -4.78
C ASP A 62 -13.05 1.11 -5.54
N HIS A 63 -14.23 1.50 -6.03
CA HIS A 63 -15.12 0.60 -6.77
C HIS A 63 -14.49 0.07 -8.09
N ASP A 64 -13.49 0.76 -8.64
CA ASP A 64 -12.78 0.36 -9.85
C ASP A 64 -11.57 -0.55 -9.56
N GLY A 65 -11.28 -0.79 -8.26
CA GLY A 65 -10.16 -1.61 -7.83
C GLY A 65 -8.83 -0.86 -7.78
N ILE A 66 -8.85 0.48 -7.74
CA ILE A 66 -7.66 1.31 -7.58
C ILE A 66 -7.45 1.60 -6.09
N ASP A 67 -6.21 1.45 -5.65
CA ASP A 67 -5.82 1.68 -4.27
C ASP A 67 -5.37 3.13 -4.03
N TRP A 68 -5.72 3.65 -2.85
CA TRP A 68 -5.45 5.03 -2.43
C TRP A 68 -5.03 5.06 -0.96
N MET A 69 -3.99 5.83 -0.63
CA MET A 69 -3.63 6.04 0.77
C MET A 69 -4.71 6.90 1.47
N GLN A 70 -4.89 6.71 2.78
CA GLN A 70 -5.89 7.43 3.58
C GLN A 70 -5.91 8.95 3.35
N HIS A 71 -4.74 9.59 3.25
CA HIS A 71 -4.65 11.04 3.03
C HIS A 71 -4.88 11.48 1.57
N HIS A 72 -5.01 10.56 0.63
CA HIS A 72 -5.42 10.85 -0.75
C HIS A 72 -6.92 11.10 -0.88
N LEU A 73 -7.73 10.47 -0.02
CA LEU A 73 -9.19 10.55 -0.04
C LEU A 73 -9.71 12.00 0.04
N ILE A 74 -10.75 12.31 -0.74
CA ILE A 74 -11.36 13.64 -0.82
C ILE A 74 -12.78 13.64 -0.25
N PRO A 75 -13.34 14.81 0.14
CA PRO A 75 -14.76 14.90 0.49
C PRO A 75 -15.67 14.36 -0.62
N ALA A 76 -16.77 13.72 -0.25
CA ALA A 76 -17.70 13.10 -1.20
C ALA A 76 -18.31 14.10 -2.20
N ASP A 77 -18.49 15.36 -1.78
CA ASP A 77 -19.01 16.46 -2.59
C ASP A 77 -17.95 17.19 -3.42
N ALA A 78 -16.66 16.91 -3.21
CA ALA A 78 -15.59 17.51 -4.00
C ALA A 78 -15.56 16.94 -5.43
N GLU A 79 -15.25 17.76 -6.43
CA GLU A 79 -15.00 17.26 -7.79
C GLU A 79 -13.74 16.37 -7.83
N PRO A 80 -13.64 15.43 -8.79
CA PRO A 80 -12.42 14.66 -9.03
C PRO A 80 -11.18 15.55 -9.21
N LEU A 81 -10.07 15.10 -8.66
CA LEU A 81 -8.79 15.80 -8.78
C LEU A 81 -8.22 15.67 -10.20
N THR A 82 -7.28 16.56 -10.52
CA THR A 82 -6.66 16.55 -11.85
C THR A 82 -5.75 15.33 -12.04
N PRO A 83 -5.53 14.87 -13.30
CA PRO A 83 -4.61 13.78 -13.58
C PRO A 83 -3.20 14.00 -13.03
N ALA A 84 -2.72 15.25 -13.00
CA ALA A 84 -1.40 15.59 -12.44
C ALA A 84 -1.30 15.32 -10.93
N THR A 85 -2.39 15.50 -10.20
CA THR A 85 -2.48 15.19 -8.76
C THR A 85 -2.56 13.68 -8.54
N LEU A 86 -3.33 12.96 -9.36
CA LEU A 86 -3.39 11.49 -9.30
C LEU A 86 -2.02 10.86 -9.60
N ASP A 87 -1.30 11.37 -10.60
CA ASP A 87 0.07 10.93 -10.90
C ASP A 87 1.04 11.20 -9.74
N ALA A 88 0.83 12.27 -8.97
CA ALA A 88 1.64 12.57 -7.80
C ALA A 88 1.37 11.58 -6.66
N PHE A 89 0.10 11.22 -6.42
CA PHE A 89 -0.29 10.18 -5.46
C PHE A 89 0.32 8.82 -5.80
N GLN A 90 0.27 8.40 -7.06
CA GLN A 90 0.87 7.13 -7.49
C GLN A 90 2.40 7.10 -7.31
N LYS A 91 3.09 8.23 -7.54
CA LYS A 91 4.54 8.33 -7.30
C LYS A 91 4.87 8.25 -5.82
N GLU A 92 4.09 8.94 -4.99
CA GLU A 92 4.21 8.91 -3.54
C GLU A 92 4.03 7.49 -3.00
N GLU A 93 2.97 6.80 -3.43
CA GLU A 93 2.65 5.42 -3.06
C GLU A 93 3.81 4.46 -3.38
N ARG A 94 4.33 4.49 -4.62
CA ARG A 94 5.45 3.64 -5.03
C ARG A 94 6.70 3.83 -4.18
N VAL A 95 6.99 5.07 -3.78
CA VAL A 95 8.12 5.36 -2.89
C VAL A 95 7.82 4.90 -1.45
N GLY A 96 6.56 5.02 -1.00
CA GLY A 96 6.11 4.45 0.27
C GLY A 96 6.28 2.93 0.32
N MET A 97 5.92 2.21 -0.74
CA MET A 97 6.13 0.76 -0.83
C MET A 97 7.61 0.39 -0.74
N LEU A 98 8.46 1.13 -1.45
CA LEU A 98 9.92 0.92 -1.39
C LEU A 98 10.44 1.16 0.03
N LEU A 99 9.96 2.22 0.70
CA LEU A 99 10.34 2.54 2.07
C LEU A 99 10.01 1.40 3.04
N ASP A 100 8.81 0.83 2.95
CA ASP A 100 8.43 -0.29 3.83
C ASP A 100 9.26 -1.55 3.55
N CYS A 101 9.57 -1.84 2.29
CA CYS A 101 10.51 -2.91 1.92
C CYS A 101 11.89 -2.69 2.57
N LEU A 102 12.42 -1.48 2.52
CA LEU A 102 13.72 -1.14 3.11
C LEU A 102 13.69 -1.25 4.64
N ARG A 103 12.62 -0.79 5.30
CA ARG A 103 12.43 -0.92 6.76
C ARG A 103 12.37 -2.39 7.19
N ARG A 104 11.64 -3.24 6.45
CA ARG A 104 11.59 -4.69 6.71
C ARG A 104 12.95 -5.34 6.55
N ALA A 105 13.68 -5.03 5.47
CA ALA A 105 15.04 -5.53 5.26
C ALA A 105 16.00 -5.10 6.37
N GLN A 106 15.88 -3.86 6.85
CA GLN A 106 16.66 -3.35 7.97
C GLN A 106 16.36 -4.11 9.27
N SER A 107 15.08 -4.37 9.58
CA SER A 107 14.68 -5.15 10.75
C SER A 107 15.27 -6.56 10.72
N LEU A 108 15.10 -7.26 9.59
CA LEU A 108 15.61 -8.63 9.42
C LEU A 108 17.14 -8.70 9.56
N GLY A 109 17.87 -7.73 9.01
CA GLY A 109 19.32 -7.71 9.17
C GLY A 109 19.77 -7.42 10.61
N ALA A 110 19.05 -6.55 11.32
CA ALA A 110 19.30 -6.29 12.73
C ALA A 110 19.07 -7.57 13.58
N GLU A 111 17.99 -8.30 13.31
CA GLU A 111 17.69 -9.60 13.94
C GLU A 111 18.75 -10.66 13.63
N ALA A 112 19.30 -10.66 12.42
CA ALA A 112 20.38 -11.56 12.00
C ALA A 112 21.79 -11.13 12.48
N GLY A 113 21.91 -10.02 13.20
CA GLY A 113 23.21 -9.49 13.64
C GLY A 113 24.10 -8.94 12.51
N LEU A 114 23.51 -8.64 11.35
CA LEU A 114 24.19 -8.08 10.19
C LEU A 114 24.26 -6.55 10.31
N SER A 115 25.46 -6.00 10.15
CA SER A 115 25.62 -4.55 10.01
C SER A 115 25.14 -4.11 8.63
N LEU A 116 23.92 -3.57 8.58
CA LEU A 116 23.29 -3.05 7.37
C LEU A 116 23.40 -1.51 7.27
N LEU A 117 24.59 -0.96 7.49
CA LEU A 117 24.84 0.50 7.38
C LEU A 117 24.36 1.09 6.04
N LEU A 118 24.53 0.34 4.94
CA LEU A 118 24.02 0.75 3.62
C LEU A 118 22.49 0.79 3.58
N THR A 119 21.81 -0.18 4.20
CA THR A 119 20.35 -0.20 4.28
C THR A 119 19.82 0.92 5.15
N ARG A 120 20.54 1.29 6.23
CA ARG A 120 20.16 2.44 7.06
C ARG A 120 20.15 3.75 6.27
N HIS A 121 21.22 4.07 5.54
CA HIS A 121 21.24 5.29 4.72
C HIS A 121 20.17 5.24 3.62
N ALA A 122 19.95 4.06 3.00
CA ALA A 122 18.90 3.90 2.01
C ALA A 122 17.49 4.15 2.60
N VAL A 123 17.23 3.69 3.83
CA VAL A 123 15.99 4.02 4.56
C VAL A 123 15.90 5.53 4.76
N GLU A 124 16.91 6.17 5.36
CA GLU A 124 16.90 7.61 5.66
C GLU A 124 16.69 8.48 4.40
N ASP A 125 17.36 8.16 3.28
CA ASP A 125 17.20 8.87 2.00
C ASP A 125 15.82 8.64 1.38
N THR A 126 15.28 7.42 1.49
CA THR A 126 13.95 7.08 0.97
C THR A 126 12.85 7.73 1.81
N GLU A 127 12.99 7.77 3.14
CA GLU A 127 12.09 8.49 4.05
C GLU A 127 12.02 9.97 3.66
N LYS A 128 13.17 10.62 3.49
CA LYS A 128 13.22 12.02 3.05
C LYS A 128 12.54 12.23 1.71
N THR A 129 12.73 11.30 0.77
CA THR A 129 12.10 11.36 -0.56
C THR A 129 10.59 11.18 -0.47
N TYR A 130 10.12 10.23 0.35
CA TYR A 130 8.71 9.99 0.63
C TYR A 130 8.05 11.24 1.20
N GLU A 131 8.62 11.84 2.24
CA GLU A 131 8.07 13.04 2.88
C GLU A 131 8.00 14.24 1.91
N GLN A 132 8.99 14.40 1.02
CA GLN A 132 8.95 15.43 -0.02
C GLN A 132 7.83 15.20 -1.03
N LEU A 133 7.63 13.95 -1.46
CA LEU A 133 6.55 13.59 -2.39
C LEU A 133 5.17 13.76 -1.75
N LYS A 134 5.02 13.33 -0.50
CA LYS A 134 3.79 13.50 0.29
C LYS A 134 3.44 14.98 0.49
N ALA A 135 4.40 15.80 0.88
CA ALA A 135 4.18 17.24 1.00
C ALA A 135 3.73 17.87 -0.33
N ARG A 136 4.36 17.46 -1.44
CA ARG A 136 4.00 17.94 -2.78
C ARG A 136 2.62 17.46 -3.23
N SER A 137 2.28 16.20 -2.99
CA SER A 137 0.99 15.63 -3.41
C SER A 137 -0.17 16.27 -2.64
N LEU A 138 0.02 16.55 -1.35
CA LEU A 138 -0.95 17.26 -0.51
C LEU A 138 -1.11 18.73 -0.92
N ASP A 139 -0.04 19.42 -1.32
CA ASP A 139 -0.13 20.79 -1.88
C ASP A 139 -0.91 20.80 -3.21
N LEU A 140 -0.67 19.84 -4.10
CA LEU A 140 -1.45 19.70 -5.34
C LEU A 140 -2.93 19.43 -5.06
N LYS A 141 -3.23 18.50 -4.14
CA LYS A 141 -4.60 18.22 -3.68
C LYS A 141 -5.29 19.49 -3.17
N ALA A 142 -4.62 20.25 -2.30
CA ALA A 142 -5.18 21.48 -1.74
C ALA A 142 -5.51 22.51 -2.83
N ARG A 143 -4.64 22.66 -3.83
CA ARG A 143 -4.87 23.56 -4.98
C ARG A 143 -6.05 23.13 -5.83
N ASP A 144 -6.16 21.84 -6.13
CA ASP A 144 -7.26 21.30 -6.93
C ASP A 144 -8.61 21.51 -6.22
N LEU A 145 -8.67 21.21 -4.92
CA LEU A 145 -9.87 21.43 -4.11
C LEU A 145 -10.26 22.91 -4.01
N ALA A 146 -9.28 23.82 -3.93
CA ALA A 146 -9.54 25.25 -3.87
C ALA A 146 -10.06 25.81 -5.22
N ARG A 147 -9.62 25.25 -6.35
CA ARG A 147 -10.06 25.68 -7.69
C ARG A 147 -11.56 25.50 -7.91
N VAL A 148 -12.16 24.51 -7.26
CA VAL A 148 -13.57 24.14 -7.43
C VAL A 148 -14.49 24.97 -6.52
N SER A 149 -13.93 25.57 -5.47
CA SER A 149 -14.68 26.39 -4.50
C SER A 149 -14.78 27.88 -4.87
N ALA A 150 -14.21 28.29 -6.00
CA ALA A 150 -14.12 29.68 -6.48
C ALA A 150 -14.97 29.89 -7.74
#